data_AF-A0A704AN65-F1
#
_entry.id   AF-A0A704AN65-F1
#
_cell.length_a   1.000
_cell.length_b   1.000
_cell.length_c   1.000
_cell.angle_alpha   90.00
_cell.angle_beta   90.00
_cell.angle_gamma   90.00
#
_symmetry.space_group_name_H-M   'P 1'
#
loop_
_entity.id
_entity.type
_entity.pdbx_description
1 polymer ?
#
loop_
_entity_poly.entity_id
_entity_poly.type
_entity_poly.pdbx_seq_one_letter_code
_entity_poly.pdbx_strand_id
1 'polypeptide(L)' 'MFLRQEDFAAVVRTTPLISLDFIVENGQGEILLGQRLNRPAQGYWFVP' A
#
# COMPACT_ATOMS: atom_id res chain seq x y z
N MET A 1 -12.61 -8.37 -6.58
CA MET A 1 -12.70 -9.63 -5.81
C MET A 1 -11.76 -9.51 -4.61
N PHE A 2 -12.27 -9.61 -3.38
CA PHE A 2 -11.42 -9.71 -2.19
C PHE A 2 -11.20 -11.20 -1.88
N LEU A 3 -9.96 -11.61 -1.67
CA LEU A 3 -9.58 -13.02 -1.53
C LEU A 3 -9.64 -13.48 -0.07
N ARG A 4 -9.87 -14.78 0.12
CA ARG A 4 -9.66 -15.41 1.43
C ARG A 4 -8.18 -15.34 1.78
N GLN A 5 -7.86 -15.34 3.08
CA GLN A 5 -6.49 -15.15 3.55
C GLN A 5 -5.50 -16.16 2.98
N GLU A 6 -5.88 -17.44 2.90
CA GLU A 6 -5.06 -18.51 2.32
C GLU A 6 -4.74 -18.27 0.84
N ASP A 7 -5.75 -17.86 0.06
CA ASP A 7 -5.62 -17.58 -1.37
C ASP A 7 -4.75 -16.33 -1.58
N PHE A 8 -4.97 -15.27 -0.80
CA PHE A 8 -4.14 -14.06 -0.87
C PHE A 8 -2.68 -14.34 -0.52
N ALA A 9 -2.42 -15.11 0.53
CA ALA A 9 -1.06 -15.48 0.92
C ALA A 9 -0.36 -16.32 -0.16
N ALA A 10 -1.10 -17.19 -0.87
CA ALA A 10 -0.57 -17.93 -2.00
C ALA A 10 -0.18 -16.98 -3.15
N VAL A 11 -1.07 -16.06 -3.52
CA VAL A 11 -0.82 -15.03 -4.56
C VAL A 11 0.42 -14.21 -4.23
N VAL A 12 0.53 -13.68 -3.01
CA VAL A 12 1.70 -12.87 -2.56
C VAL A 12 3.02 -13.64 -2.69
N ARG A 13 3.02 -14.98 -2.56
CA ARG A 13 4.22 -15.81 -2.68
C ARG A 13 4.61 -16.13 -4.12
N THR A 14 3.66 -16.18 -5.06
CA THR A 14 3.88 -16.81 -6.37
C THR A 14 3.76 -15.86 -7.55
N THR A 15 3.23 -14.65 -7.35
CA THR A 15 3.06 -13.68 -8.44
C THR A 15 3.28 -12.25 -7.93
N PRO A 16 3.78 -11.33 -8.79
CA PRO A 16 3.77 -9.91 -8.47
C PRO A 16 2.33 -9.40 -8.25
N LEU A 17 2.21 -8.42 -7.36
CA LEU A 17 1.00 -7.62 -7.19
C LEU A 17 1.05 -6.41 -8.10
N ILE A 18 -0.11 -5.99 -8.61
CA ILE A 18 -0.28 -4.71 -9.29
C ILE A 18 -0.94 -3.74 -8.31
N SER A 19 -0.28 -2.64 -8.03
CA SER A 19 -0.76 -1.57 -7.16
C SER A 19 -0.79 -0.23 -7.90
N LEU A 20 -1.49 0.74 -7.31
CA LEU A 20 -1.46 2.14 -7.68
C LEU A 20 -0.95 2.92 -6.47
N ASP A 21 -0.03 3.84 -6.71
CA ASP A 21 0.51 4.73 -5.69
C ASP A 21 0.04 6.15 -6.01
N PHE A 22 -0.47 6.86 -5.00
CA PHE A 22 -1.01 8.20 -5.18
C PHE A 22 -0.09 9.28 -4.63
N ILE A 23 0.45 10.13 -5.51
CA ILE A 23 1.11 11.36 -5.10
C ILE A 23 0.05 12.46 -5.02
N VAL A 24 -0.38 12.79 -3.79
CA VAL A 24 -1.41 13.79 -3.54
C VAL A 24 -0.77 15.06 -2.98
N GLU A 25 -0.86 16.14 -3.74
CA GLU A 25 -0.36 17.47 -3.38
C GLU A 25 -1.51 18.38 -2.94
N ASN A 26 -1.31 19.12 -1.85
CA ASN A 26 -2.28 20.14 -1.41
C ASN A 26 -1.99 21.51 -2.04
N GLY A 27 -2.86 22.51 -1.79
CA GLY A 27 -2.67 23.86 -2.35
C GLY A 27 -1.43 24.62 -1.86
N GLN A 28 -0.66 24.07 -0.93
CA GLN A 28 0.59 24.64 -0.39
C GLN A 28 1.84 23.92 -0.92
N GLY A 29 1.69 22.91 -1.77
CA GLY A 29 2.82 22.14 -2.32
C GLY A 29 3.31 21.00 -1.41
N GLU A 30 2.56 20.63 -0.37
CA GLU A 30 2.90 19.54 0.53
C GLU A 30 2.31 18.21 0.04
N ILE A 31 3.00 17.09 0.33
CA ILE A 31 2.59 15.74 -0.10
C ILE A 31 1.94 14.98 1.06
N LEU A 32 0.80 14.35 0.78
CA LEU A 32 0.12 13.48 1.73
C LEU A 32 0.92 12.20 1.98
N LEU A 33 1.25 11.96 3.23
CA LEU A 33 1.85 10.72 3.71
C LEU A 33 1.08 10.20 4.93
N GLY A 34 0.93 8.88 5.01
CA GLY A 34 0.39 8.18 6.17
C GLY A 34 1.43 7.27 6.80
N GLN A 35 1.48 7.20 8.13
CA GLN A 35 2.31 6.21 8.81
C GLN A 35 1.62 4.83 8.75
N ARG A 36 2.24 3.86 8.07
CA ARG A 36 1.63 2.55 7.81
C ARG A 36 1.54 1.70 9.08
N LEU A 37 0.34 1.19 9.37
CA LEU A 37 0.13 0.23 10.46
C LEU A 37 0.28 -1.24 10.03
N ASN A 38 0.15 -1.51 8.74
CA ASN A 38 0.19 -2.87 8.18
C ASN A 38 1.50 -3.13 7.44
N ARG A 39 1.91 -4.40 7.40
CA ARG A 39 3.02 -4.86 6.54
C ARG A 39 2.58 -4.89 5.07
N PRO A 40 3.51 -4.73 4.12
CA PRO A 40 4.92 -4.36 4.27
C PRO A 40 5.10 -2.87 4.61
N ALA A 41 6.34 -2.45 4.90
CA ALA A 41 6.70 -1.07 5.26
C ALA A 41 5.94 -0.50 6.48
N GLN A 42 5.55 -1.37 7.41
CA GLN A 42 4.93 -0.97 8.68
C GLN A 42 5.86 -0.02 9.45
N GLY A 43 5.31 1.08 9.98
CA GLY A 43 6.03 2.10 10.73
C GLY A 43 6.61 3.24 9.89
N TYR A 44 6.67 3.09 8.57
CA TYR A 44 7.15 4.14 7.65
C TYR A 44 6.03 5.09 7.22
N TRP A 45 6.40 6.33 6.93
CA TRP A 45 5.57 7.28 6.19
C TRP A 45 5.55 6.89 4.72
N PHE A 46 4.36 6.72 4.15
CA PHE A 46 4.17 6.25 2.78
C PHE A 46 3.00 6.98 2.11
N VAL A 47 3.02 7.01 0.78
CA VAL A 47 1.88 7.49 -0.01
C VAL A 47 0.67 6.56 0.15
N PRO A 48 -0.56 7.07 -0.06
CA PRO A 48 -1.75 6.23 -0.10
C PRO A 48 -1.74 5.20 -1.24
#